data_AF-A0A1D1Y1M2-F1
#
_entry.id   AF-A0A1D1Y1M2-F1
#
_cell.length_a   1.000
_cell.length_b   1.000
_cell.length_c   1.000
_cell.angle_alpha   90.00
_cell.angle_beta   90.00
_cell.angle_gamma   90.00
#
_symmetry.space_group_name_H-M   'P 1'
#
loop_
_entity.id
_entity.type
_entity.pdbx_description
1 polymer ?
#
loop_
_entity_poly.entity_id
_entity_poly.type
_entity_poly.pdbx_seq_one_letter_code
_entity_poly.pdbx_strand_id
1 'polypeptide(L)'
;LLTFSFSSLAFFSTALVSSSTAAPDTVDRAGSVRDGETLVSAGGWFELGFFTPGGGSTKRYLCVRFNKGGQEKPIVWVANREQPLHHSPGVLMFGADGNLVVLDRLGGTVFWSTELRPDANGSRVAQLLDSGNLVVRGTDGGVILWQSFDEPGDTLLPGIRLLVNTETGASRRLTSWATPGDPSPGKYSYGLEVDKLPRLVLRESPSTVKFSTGFFNGVRFTGFQPMNANGYFNSSVVSSGDESYYTDTMIGDSRLLRLLLDPSGQVQRLLWTEEKGTWSKLWTAPVNCEQYALCGPYGTCAGDTFPNCRCLRGFRPSSPQEWSLSNGTAGCVRETRLGCGAGDVFQPVTNVKLPQLDNSSTVRMGMSLVECRERCAG
;
A
#
# COMPACT_ATOMS: atom_id res chain seq x y z
N LEU A 1 -30.00 -57.51 -58.69
CA LEU A 1 -30.87 -56.61 -57.89
C LEU A 1 -30.32 -56.61 -56.47
N LEU A 2 -29.52 -55.59 -56.14
CA LEU A 2 -28.93 -55.40 -54.81
C LEU A 2 -29.88 -54.54 -53.97
N THR A 3 -30.35 -55.07 -52.84
CA THR A 3 -31.15 -54.34 -51.84
C THR A 3 -30.20 -53.72 -50.81
N PHE A 4 -30.23 -52.39 -50.67
CA PHE A 4 -29.59 -51.67 -49.57
C PHE A 4 -30.61 -51.37 -48.47
N SER A 5 -30.26 -51.74 -47.23
CA SER A 5 -30.98 -51.37 -46.00
C SER A 5 -30.26 -50.18 -45.36
N PHE A 6 -30.95 -49.07 -45.14
CA PHE A 6 -30.45 -47.92 -44.40
C PHE A 6 -30.89 -48.02 -42.93
N SER A 7 -29.95 -48.15 -42.01
CA SER A 7 -30.19 -48.02 -40.57
C SER A 7 -29.76 -46.61 -40.14
N SER A 8 -30.70 -45.84 -39.57
CA SER A 8 -30.46 -44.50 -39.05
C SER A 8 -30.04 -44.61 -37.57
N LEU A 9 -28.81 -44.22 -37.25
CA LEU A 9 -28.34 -44.08 -35.87
C LEU A 9 -28.60 -42.65 -35.38
N ALA A 10 -29.53 -42.51 -34.42
CA ALA A 10 -29.74 -41.28 -33.68
C ALA A 10 -28.69 -41.16 -32.56
N PHE A 11 -27.80 -40.17 -32.66
CA PHE A 11 -26.89 -39.79 -31.58
C PHE A 11 -27.64 -38.93 -30.56
N PHE A 12 -27.93 -39.48 -29.38
CA PHE A 12 -28.33 -38.69 -28.21
C PHE A 12 -27.09 -38.01 -27.63
N SER A 13 -26.92 -36.72 -27.94
CA SER A 13 -25.93 -35.86 -27.28
C SER A 13 -26.44 -35.53 -25.87
N THR A 14 -25.86 -36.15 -24.86
CA THR A 14 -26.08 -35.78 -23.46
C THR A 14 -25.29 -34.51 -23.17
N ALA A 15 -25.97 -33.37 -23.21
CA ALA A 15 -25.41 -32.12 -22.72
C ALA A 15 -25.17 -32.25 -21.20
N LEU A 16 -23.91 -32.41 -20.80
CA LEU A 16 -23.48 -32.23 -19.42
C LEU A 16 -23.76 -30.78 -19.04
N VAL A 17 -24.86 -30.54 -18.33
CA VAL A 17 -25.12 -29.27 -17.65
C VAL A 17 -24.11 -29.18 -16.51
N SER A 18 -22.96 -28.56 -16.77
CA SER A 18 -22.04 -28.12 -15.72
C SER A 18 -22.76 -27.05 -14.90
N SER A 19 -23.37 -27.45 -13.79
CA SER A 19 -23.83 -26.51 -12.77
C SER A 19 -22.61 -25.83 -12.15
N SER A 20 -22.22 -24.66 -12.67
CA SER A 20 -21.20 -23.83 -12.03
C SER A 20 -21.81 -23.25 -10.76
N THR A 21 -21.72 -23.98 -9.65
CA THR A 21 -21.94 -23.40 -8.33
C THR A 21 -20.91 -22.29 -8.15
N ALA A 22 -21.35 -21.07 -7.86
CA ALA A 22 -20.46 -19.97 -7.53
C ALA A 22 -19.52 -20.42 -6.39
N ALA A 23 -18.23 -20.11 -6.51
CA ALA A 23 -17.27 -20.42 -5.46
C ALA A 23 -17.71 -19.72 -4.15
N PRO A 24 -17.61 -20.38 -2.99
CA PRO A 24 -18.03 -19.80 -1.73
C PRO A 24 -17.13 -18.62 -1.35
N ASP A 25 -17.65 -17.68 -0.57
CA ASP A 25 -16.89 -16.57 0.01
C ASP A 25 -16.44 -16.85 1.46
N THR A 26 -16.91 -17.97 2.05
CA THR A 26 -16.67 -18.36 3.44
C THR A 26 -16.06 -19.75 3.59
N VAL A 27 -15.29 -19.94 4.66
CA VAL A 27 -14.90 -21.26 5.19
C VAL A 27 -15.09 -21.27 6.70
N ASP A 28 -15.69 -22.33 7.23
CA ASP A 28 -15.89 -22.55 8.67
C ASP A 28 -14.97 -23.67 9.19
N ARG A 29 -15.19 -24.12 10.42
CA ARG A 29 -14.38 -25.20 11.05
C ARG A 29 -14.51 -26.57 10.39
N ALA A 30 -15.62 -26.85 9.71
CA ALA A 30 -15.82 -28.12 9.02
C ALA A 30 -15.19 -28.09 7.61
N GLY A 31 -15.00 -26.89 7.05
CA GLY A 31 -14.41 -26.67 5.74
C GLY A 31 -12.89 -26.49 5.73
N SER A 32 -12.35 -26.51 4.52
CA SER A 32 -10.97 -26.15 4.22
C SER A 32 -10.89 -25.60 2.81
N VAL A 33 -9.89 -24.78 2.52
CA VAL A 33 -9.51 -24.40 1.15
C VAL A 33 -8.20 -25.09 0.82
N ARG A 34 -8.24 -26.09 -0.06
CA ARG A 34 -7.07 -26.84 -0.50
C ARG A 34 -6.42 -26.16 -1.69
N ASP A 35 -5.17 -26.51 -1.96
CA ASP A 35 -4.51 -26.11 -3.18
C ASP A 35 -5.32 -26.49 -4.44
N GLY A 36 -5.62 -25.50 -5.28
CA GLY A 36 -6.50 -25.62 -6.45
C GLY A 36 -7.94 -25.16 -6.21
N GLU A 37 -8.36 -25.04 -4.95
CA GLU A 37 -9.64 -24.45 -4.54
C GLU A 37 -9.47 -22.96 -4.23
N THR A 38 -10.57 -22.22 -4.31
CA THR A 38 -10.58 -20.78 -4.05
C THR A 38 -11.83 -20.36 -3.27
N LEU A 39 -11.69 -19.26 -2.53
CA LEU A 39 -12.84 -18.46 -2.10
C LEU A 39 -12.97 -17.25 -3.02
N VAL A 40 -14.19 -16.89 -3.38
CA VAL A 40 -14.46 -15.71 -4.22
C VAL A 40 -15.39 -14.78 -3.46
N SER A 41 -15.03 -13.49 -3.38
CA SER A 41 -15.87 -12.49 -2.72
C SER A 41 -17.24 -12.41 -3.39
N ALA A 42 -18.29 -12.03 -2.66
CA ALA A 42 -19.68 -12.05 -3.13
C ALA A 42 -19.91 -11.34 -4.48
N GLY A 43 -19.29 -10.18 -4.69
CA GLY A 43 -19.33 -9.40 -5.93
C GLY A 43 -18.29 -9.83 -6.98
N GLY A 44 -17.52 -10.89 -6.73
CA GLY A 44 -16.54 -11.48 -7.65
C GLY A 44 -15.31 -10.61 -7.89
N TRP A 45 -15.03 -9.63 -7.02
CA TRP A 45 -13.90 -8.71 -7.18
C TRP A 45 -12.57 -9.31 -6.73
N PHE A 46 -12.60 -10.18 -5.73
CA PHE A 46 -11.41 -10.76 -5.13
C PHE A 46 -11.54 -12.28 -5.02
N GLU A 47 -10.40 -12.95 -5.12
CA GLU A 47 -10.26 -14.38 -4.98
C GLU A 47 -9.14 -14.67 -3.98
N LEU A 48 -9.40 -15.58 -3.04
CA LEU A 48 -8.39 -16.13 -2.14
C LEU A 48 -8.04 -17.54 -2.60
N GLY A 49 -6.74 -17.86 -2.64
CA GLY A 49 -6.27 -19.20 -2.94
C GLY A 49 -4.76 -19.30 -3.00
N PHE A 50 -4.25 -20.51 -3.22
CA PHE A 50 -2.81 -20.76 -3.29
C PHE A 50 -2.21 -20.33 -4.64
N PHE A 51 -0.97 -19.86 -4.62
CA PHE A 51 -0.21 -19.50 -5.82
C PHE A 51 1.28 -19.82 -5.67
N THR A 52 1.95 -19.94 -6.81
CA THR A 52 3.40 -20.04 -6.95
C THR A 52 3.88 -18.83 -7.73
N PRO A 53 4.84 -18.04 -7.21
CA PRO A 53 5.42 -16.93 -7.95
C PRO A 53 6.11 -17.39 -9.24
N GLY A 54 6.24 -16.49 -10.21
CA GLY A 54 6.98 -16.75 -11.45
C GLY A 54 8.48 -16.98 -11.23
N GLY A 55 9.21 -17.27 -12.33
CA GLY A 55 10.67 -17.39 -12.29
C GLY A 55 11.22 -18.73 -11.79
N GLY A 56 10.44 -19.81 -11.89
CA GLY A 56 10.88 -21.16 -11.50
C GLY A 56 10.83 -21.42 -9.98
N SER A 57 10.14 -20.57 -9.22
CA SER A 57 9.96 -20.76 -7.78
C SER A 57 9.21 -22.05 -7.47
N THR A 58 9.66 -22.78 -6.45
CA THR A 58 8.96 -23.94 -5.88
C THR A 58 8.19 -23.60 -4.60
N LYS A 59 8.24 -22.33 -4.19
CA LYS A 59 7.57 -21.82 -2.99
C LYS A 59 6.08 -21.65 -3.26
N ARG A 60 5.24 -22.05 -2.30
CA ARG A 60 3.79 -21.88 -2.35
C ARG A 60 3.31 -20.90 -1.28
N TYR A 61 2.32 -20.10 -1.62
CA TYR A 61 1.77 -19.07 -0.75
C TYR A 61 0.25 -19.01 -0.84
N LEU A 62 -0.41 -18.67 0.25
CA LEU A 62 -1.81 -18.26 0.25
C LEU A 62 -1.89 -16.76 -0.02
N CYS A 63 -2.74 -16.36 -0.98
CA CYS A 63 -2.93 -14.94 -1.30
C CYS A 63 -4.39 -14.56 -1.51
N VAL A 64 -4.64 -13.26 -1.41
CA VAL A 64 -5.80 -12.60 -2.02
C VAL A 64 -5.32 -11.92 -3.30
N ARG A 65 -6.05 -12.12 -4.40
CA ARG A 65 -5.79 -11.53 -5.70
C ARG A 65 -7.05 -10.91 -6.29
N PHE A 66 -6.89 -9.93 -7.17
CA PHE A 66 -7.99 -9.37 -7.94
C PHE A 66 -8.56 -10.42 -8.90
N ASN A 67 -9.89 -10.51 -9.00
CA ASN A 67 -10.55 -11.61 -9.70
C ASN A 67 -11.22 -11.22 -11.03
N LYS A 68 -11.11 -9.97 -11.46
CA LYS A 68 -11.60 -9.51 -12.77
C LYS A 68 -10.44 -9.21 -13.74
N GLY A 69 -10.72 -9.21 -15.04
CA GLY A 69 -9.75 -8.82 -16.07
C GLY A 69 -8.96 -9.97 -16.71
N GLY A 70 -7.88 -9.62 -17.43
CA GLY A 70 -7.07 -10.53 -18.24
C GLY A 70 -6.27 -11.60 -17.46
N GLN A 71 -5.30 -12.25 -18.12
CA GLN A 71 -4.60 -13.43 -17.58
C GLN A 71 -3.81 -13.15 -16.30
N GLU A 72 -3.28 -11.94 -16.11
CA GLU A 72 -2.56 -11.57 -14.89
C GLU A 72 -3.50 -10.93 -13.88
N LYS A 73 -3.79 -11.67 -12.80
CA LYS A 73 -4.58 -11.22 -11.66
C LYS A 73 -3.65 -10.67 -10.57
N PRO A 74 -3.62 -9.34 -10.32
CA PRO A 74 -2.72 -8.79 -9.32
C PRO A 74 -2.98 -9.35 -7.92
N ILE A 75 -1.90 -9.74 -7.25
CA ILE A 75 -1.93 -10.12 -5.84
C ILE A 75 -1.95 -8.84 -5.00
N VAL A 76 -2.81 -8.82 -3.98
CA VAL A 76 -3.03 -7.64 -3.11
C VAL A 76 -2.72 -7.93 -1.63
N TRP A 77 -2.63 -9.21 -1.26
CA TRP A 77 -2.24 -9.63 0.08
C TRP A 77 -1.71 -11.08 0.05
N VAL A 78 -0.73 -11.38 0.91
CA VAL A 78 -0.10 -12.71 1.03
C VAL A 78 0.04 -13.04 2.51
N ALA A 79 -0.49 -14.19 2.95
CA ALA A 79 -0.51 -14.58 4.36
C ALA A 79 0.89 -14.98 4.84
N ASN A 80 1.44 -16.03 4.24
CA ASN A 80 2.65 -16.69 4.70
C ASN A 80 3.90 -16.18 3.95
N ARG A 81 4.02 -14.86 3.77
CA ARG A 81 5.09 -14.25 2.96
C ARG A 81 6.47 -14.42 3.59
N GLU A 82 6.56 -14.51 4.91
CA GLU A 82 7.78 -14.76 5.68
C GLU A 82 8.18 -16.25 5.67
N GLN A 83 7.20 -17.15 5.64
CA GLN A 83 7.38 -18.60 5.72
C GLN A 83 6.59 -19.33 4.62
N PRO A 84 7.16 -19.47 3.41
CA PRO A 84 6.53 -20.21 2.31
C PRO A 84 6.40 -21.71 2.61
N LEU A 85 5.43 -22.36 1.97
CA LEU A 85 5.49 -23.83 1.88
C LEU A 85 6.51 -24.24 0.81
N HIS A 86 7.18 -25.36 1.05
CA HIS A 86 8.19 -25.94 0.17
C HIS A 86 7.70 -27.26 -0.42
N HIS A 87 7.61 -27.34 -1.75
CA HIS A 87 7.35 -28.59 -2.49
C HIS A 87 6.03 -29.33 -2.16
N SER A 88 5.16 -28.76 -1.32
CA SER A 88 3.92 -29.38 -0.84
C SER A 88 2.72 -28.48 -1.14
N PRO A 89 1.59 -29.05 -1.60
CA PRO A 89 0.32 -28.33 -1.66
C PRO A 89 -0.09 -27.83 -0.27
N GLY A 90 -0.66 -26.64 -0.21
CA GLY A 90 -1.16 -26.05 1.03
C GLY A 90 -2.62 -26.36 1.32
N VAL A 91 -3.01 -26.19 2.58
CA VAL A 91 -4.39 -26.20 3.05
C VAL A 91 -4.61 -25.03 4.00
N LEU A 92 -5.65 -24.25 3.78
CA LEU A 92 -6.17 -23.25 4.72
C LEU A 92 -7.37 -23.84 5.46
N MET A 93 -7.35 -23.84 6.78
CA MET A 93 -8.47 -24.31 7.61
C MET A 93 -8.39 -23.72 9.01
N PHE A 94 -9.40 -23.97 9.83
CA PHE A 94 -9.30 -23.69 11.27
C PHE A 94 -8.56 -24.81 12.00
N GLY A 95 -7.59 -24.43 12.83
CA GLY A 95 -6.95 -25.32 13.80
C GLY A 95 -7.87 -25.66 14.98
N ALA A 96 -7.45 -26.63 15.79
CA ALA A 96 -8.21 -27.08 16.96
C ALA A 96 -8.36 -25.98 18.04
N ASP A 97 -7.46 -24.99 18.04
CA ASP A 97 -7.51 -23.80 18.90
C ASP A 97 -8.42 -22.70 18.35
N GLY A 98 -9.04 -22.89 17.19
CA GLY A 98 -9.90 -21.94 16.53
C GLY A 98 -9.16 -20.86 15.73
N ASN A 99 -7.84 -20.93 15.58
CA ASN A 99 -7.10 -20.03 14.70
C ASN A 99 -7.22 -20.47 13.24
N LEU A 100 -7.24 -19.50 12.33
CA LEU A 100 -7.16 -19.79 10.89
C LEU A 100 -5.68 -20.03 10.54
N VAL A 101 -5.37 -21.20 9.97
CA VAL A 101 -3.99 -21.65 9.75
C VAL A 101 -3.74 -22.07 8.30
N VAL A 102 -2.50 -21.86 7.84
CA VAL A 102 -1.96 -22.44 6.62
C VAL A 102 -1.04 -23.60 6.98
N LEU A 103 -1.39 -24.79 6.49
CA LEU A 103 -0.69 -26.05 6.73
C LEU A 103 -0.16 -26.63 5.41
N ASP A 104 0.87 -27.48 5.49
CA ASP A 104 1.14 -28.43 4.42
C ASP A 104 0.05 -29.51 4.35
N ARG A 105 -0.09 -30.17 3.19
CA ARG A 105 -1.07 -31.27 3.00
C ARG A 105 -0.85 -32.44 3.98
N LEU A 106 0.36 -32.60 4.52
CA LEU A 106 0.66 -33.65 5.50
C LEU A 106 0.11 -33.31 6.90
N GLY A 107 -0.37 -32.08 7.11
CA GLY A 107 -1.12 -31.63 8.28
C GLY A 107 -0.26 -31.47 9.54
N GLY A 108 1.07 -31.51 9.40
CA GLY A 108 2.00 -31.54 10.53
C GLY A 108 2.59 -30.19 10.91
N THR A 109 2.75 -29.28 9.93
CA THR A 109 3.49 -28.02 10.12
C THR A 109 2.60 -26.82 9.80
N VAL A 110 2.54 -25.86 10.74
CA VAL A 110 1.89 -24.56 10.56
C VAL A 110 2.88 -23.56 9.99
N PHE A 111 2.58 -23.01 8.82
CA PHE A 111 3.39 -22.00 8.13
C PHE A 111 2.90 -20.57 8.36
N TRP A 112 1.63 -20.42 8.73
CA TRP A 112 1.02 -19.14 9.12
C TRP A 112 -0.22 -19.42 9.95
N SER A 113 -0.53 -18.53 10.89
CA SER A 113 -1.71 -18.60 11.72
C SER A 113 -2.18 -17.20 12.05
N THR A 114 -3.49 -17.02 12.21
CA THR A 114 -3.99 -15.88 12.98
C THR A 114 -3.51 -16.00 14.43
N GLU A 115 -3.26 -14.89 15.11
CA GLU A 115 -2.86 -14.86 16.53
C GLU A 115 -4.06 -14.53 17.44
N LEU A 116 -5.20 -15.18 17.21
CA LEU A 116 -6.38 -15.02 18.06
C LEU A 116 -6.21 -15.77 19.38
N ARG A 117 -6.88 -15.28 20.42
CA ARG A 117 -7.04 -16.03 21.66
C ARG A 117 -7.64 -17.41 21.36
N PRO A 118 -7.09 -18.51 21.89
CA PRO A 118 -7.63 -19.84 21.66
C PRO A 118 -9.09 -19.94 22.09
N ASP A 119 -9.88 -20.62 21.27
CA ASP A 119 -11.29 -20.85 21.52
C ASP A 119 -11.71 -22.15 20.83
N ALA A 120 -11.51 -23.28 21.52
CA ALA A 120 -11.82 -24.59 20.96
C ALA A 120 -13.32 -24.78 20.68
N ASN A 121 -14.20 -24.03 21.36
CA ASN A 121 -15.65 -24.27 21.36
C ASN A 121 -16.47 -23.20 20.65
N GLY A 122 -15.98 -21.96 20.53
CA GLY A 122 -16.74 -20.87 19.92
C GLY A 122 -16.71 -20.92 18.40
N SER A 123 -17.86 -20.72 17.76
CA SER A 123 -17.95 -20.87 16.31
C SER A 123 -17.35 -19.65 15.59
N ARG A 124 -16.43 -19.95 14.66
CA ARG A 124 -15.67 -18.97 13.87
C ARG A 124 -15.85 -19.26 12.39
N VAL A 125 -15.97 -18.21 11.60
CA VAL A 125 -16.03 -18.27 10.14
C VAL A 125 -15.03 -17.30 9.55
N ALA A 126 -14.27 -17.75 8.56
CA ALA A 126 -13.44 -16.87 7.75
C ALA A 126 -14.23 -16.48 6.49
N GLN A 127 -14.22 -15.19 6.14
CA GLN A 127 -14.95 -14.65 4.99
C GLN A 127 -14.07 -13.70 4.18
N LEU A 128 -14.08 -13.85 2.86
CA LEU A 128 -13.49 -12.89 1.94
C LEU A 128 -14.52 -11.84 1.51
N LEU A 129 -14.32 -10.60 1.95
CA LEU A 129 -15.21 -9.48 1.62
C LEU A 129 -14.90 -8.87 0.26
N ASP A 130 -15.87 -8.16 -0.32
CA ASP A 130 -15.71 -7.45 -1.60
C ASP A 130 -14.72 -6.27 -1.56
N SER A 131 -14.29 -5.86 -0.37
CA SER A 131 -13.16 -4.94 -0.22
C SER A 131 -11.80 -5.63 -0.45
N GLY A 132 -11.76 -6.96 -0.52
CA GLY A 132 -10.54 -7.77 -0.50
C GLY A 132 -10.04 -8.08 0.91
N ASN A 133 -10.79 -7.69 1.95
CA ASN A 133 -10.45 -7.98 3.34
C ASN A 133 -10.86 -9.41 3.69
N LEU A 134 -9.90 -10.23 4.10
CA LEU A 134 -10.16 -11.54 4.68
C LEU A 134 -10.38 -11.34 6.18
N VAL A 135 -11.54 -11.70 6.68
CA VAL A 135 -11.91 -11.52 8.09
C VAL A 135 -12.20 -12.86 8.76
N VAL A 136 -11.87 -12.98 10.04
CA VAL A 136 -12.39 -14.04 10.91
C VAL A 136 -13.44 -13.42 11.82
N ARG A 137 -14.65 -13.96 11.80
CA ARG A 137 -15.77 -13.49 12.62
C ARG A 137 -16.20 -14.56 13.62
N GLY A 138 -16.60 -14.13 14.81
CA GLY A 138 -17.40 -14.97 15.71
C GLY A 138 -18.84 -15.05 15.20
N THR A 139 -19.46 -16.21 15.27
CA THR A 139 -20.90 -16.34 14.92
C THR A 139 -21.81 -15.63 15.90
N ASP A 140 -21.32 -15.37 17.11
CA ASP A 140 -22.04 -14.65 18.16
C ASP A 140 -21.98 -13.14 17.85
N GLY A 141 -22.96 -12.66 17.08
CA GLY A 141 -23.11 -11.24 16.77
C GLY A 141 -22.25 -10.70 15.61
N GLY A 142 -21.48 -11.55 14.93
CA GLY A 142 -20.75 -11.17 13.71
C GLY A 142 -19.54 -10.26 13.93
N VAL A 143 -19.03 -10.18 15.16
CA VAL A 143 -17.87 -9.37 15.53
C VAL A 143 -16.63 -9.85 14.76
N ILE A 144 -15.89 -8.91 14.14
CA ILE A 144 -14.60 -9.17 13.49
C ILE A 144 -13.57 -9.38 14.59
N LEU A 145 -12.99 -10.59 14.63
CA LEU A 145 -11.96 -10.98 15.59
C LEU A 145 -10.56 -10.72 15.02
N TRP A 146 -10.38 -10.94 13.72
CA TRP A 146 -9.13 -10.69 12.98
C TRP A 146 -9.46 -10.25 11.56
N GLN A 147 -8.58 -9.46 10.94
CA GLN A 147 -8.70 -9.04 9.55
C GLN A 147 -7.34 -8.84 8.87
N SER A 148 -7.24 -9.21 7.60
CA SER A 148 -6.00 -9.05 6.82
C SER A 148 -5.60 -7.59 6.61
N PHE A 149 -6.56 -6.67 6.67
CA PHE A 149 -6.32 -5.23 6.53
C PHE A 149 -5.48 -4.62 7.68
N ASP A 150 -5.35 -5.32 8.81
CA ASP A 150 -4.48 -4.92 9.92
C ASP A 150 -3.01 -5.34 9.72
N GLU A 151 -2.74 -6.21 8.74
CA GLU A 151 -1.42 -6.75 8.40
C GLU A 151 -1.14 -6.57 6.90
N PRO A 152 -0.99 -5.31 6.43
CA PRO A 152 -0.84 -5.05 5.01
C PRO A 152 0.51 -5.55 4.47
N GLY A 153 0.49 -6.01 3.22
CA GLY A 153 1.68 -6.40 2.47
C GLY A 153 2.34 -5.21 1.77
N ASP A 154 2.51 -5.32 0.46
CA ASP A 154 3.02 -4.27 -0.41
C ASP A 154 1.92 -3.37 -1.00
N THR A 155 0.65 -3.69 -0.74
CA THR A 155 -0.51 -3.05 -1.36
C THR A 155 -1.43 -2.43 -0.30
N LEU A 156 -1.86 -1.19 -0.56
CA LEU A 156 -2.96 -0.53 0.13
C LEU A 156 -4.21 -0.56 -0.73
N LEU A 157 -5.24 -1.25 -0.26
CA LEU A 157 -6.61 -1.17 -0.75
C LEU A 157 -7.41 -0.14 0.06
N PRO A 158 -8.46 0.46 -0.52
CA PRO A 158 -9.38 1.32 0.21
C PRO A 158 -9.90 0.65 1.49
N GLY A 159 -9.85 1.37 2.61
CA GLY A 159 -10.18 0.86 3.94
C GLY A 159 -9.00 0.35 4.77
N ILE A 160 -7.84 0.02 4.16
CA ILE A 160 -6.61 -0.26 4.90
C ILE A 160 -6.13 1.02 5.60
N ARG A 161 -5.61 0.87 6.82
CA ARG A 161 -5.08 1.97 7.66
C ARG A 161 -3.57 1.84 7.82
N LEU A 162 -2.81 2.77 7.26
CA LEU A 162 -1.38 2.93 7.58
C LEU A 162 -1.29 3.73 8.88
N LEU A 163 -1.15 3.00 9.99
CA LEU A 163 -1.28 3.51 11.34
C LEU A 163 0.09 3.76 11.97
N VAL A 164 0.17 4.76 12.83
CA VAL A 164 1.28 4.98 13.76
C VAL A 164 0.72 5.33 15.13
N ASN A 165 1.29 4.71 16.16
CA ASN A 165 1.09 5.09 17.54
C ASN A 165 2.32 5.90 17.99
N THR A 166 2.13 7.18 18.30
CA THR A 166 3.22 8.12 18.59
C THR A 166 3.85 7.89 19.96
N GLU A 167 3.14 7.24 20.89
CA GLU A 167 3.65 6.92 22.22
C GLU A 167 4.58 5.69 22.19
N THR A 168 4.12 4.60 21.56
CA THR A 168 4.84 3.32 21.52
C THR A 168 5.80 3.20 20.34
N GLY A 169 5.62 4.03 19.30
CA GLY A 169 6.33 3.90 18.03
C GLY A 169 5.85 2.74 17.15
N ALA A 170 4.83 1.98 17.58
CA ALA A 170 4.25 0.91 16.78
C ALA A 170 3.62 1.49 15.50
N SER A 171 3.78 0.78 14.38
CA SER A 171 3.30 1.27 13.10
C SER A 171 2.88 0.15 12.16
N ARG A 172 1.84 0.41 11.36
CA ARG A 172 1.42 -0.41 10.22
C ARG A 172 1.78 0.33 8.94
N ARG A 173 2.62 -0.29 8.13
CA ARG A 173 3.19 0.28 6.90
C ARG A 173 3.16 -0.77 5.81
N LEU A 174 3.21 -0.33 4.56
CA LEU A 174 3.47 -1.24 3.45
C LEU A 174 4.93 -1.65 3.45
N THR A 175 5.19 -2.89 3.04
CA THR A 175 6.53 -3.44 2.85
C THR A 175 6.58 -4.13 1.49
N SER A 176 7.50 -3.69 0.63
CA SER A 176 7.64 -4.21 -0.73
C SER A 176 7.87 -5.72 -0.72
N TRP A 177 7.66 -6.38 -1.85
CA TRP A 177 8.25 -7.69 -2.07
C TRP A 177 9.77 -7.58 -2.19
N ALA A 178 10.48 -8.68 -1.92
CA ALA A 178 11.94 -8.74 -2.02
C ALA A 178 12.40 -8.62 -3.48
N THR A 179 11.69 -9.30 -4.39
CA THR A 179 11.87 -9.20 -5.83
C THR A 179 10.52 -9.37 -6.54
N PRO A 180 10.40 -9.10 -7.85
CA PRO A 180 9.15 -9.37 -8.58
C PRO A 180 8.68 -10.83 -8.51
N GLY A 181 9.58 -11.79 -8.24
CA GLY A 181 9.27 -13.22 -8.12
C GLY A 181 9.32 -13.77 -6.69
N ASP A 182 9.56 -12.94 -5.67
CA ASP A 182 9.64 -13.39 -4.27
C ASP A 182 8.84 -12.44 -3.36
N PRO A 183 7.66 -12.86 -2.85
CA PRO A 183 6.78 -12.03 -2.03
C PRO A 183 7.25 -11.81 -0.59
N SER A 184 8.36 -12.43 -0.19
CA SER A 184 8.96 -12.18 1.12
C SER A 184 9.23 -10.67 1.35
N PRO A 185 9.28 -10.22 2.62
CA PRO A 185 9.52 -8.81 2.92
C PRO A 185 10.80 -8.28 2.27
N GLY A 186 10.65 -7.25 1.43
CA GLY A 186 11.74 -6.54 0.78
C GLY A 186 12.27 -5.38 1.61
N LYS A 187 13.20 -4.62 1.03
CA LYS A 187 13.88 -3.52 1.72
C LYS A 187 13.04 -2.25 1.84
N TYR A 188 12.09 -2.02 0.93
CA TYR A 188 11.34 -0.77 0.92
C TYR A 188 10.12 -0.81 1.82
N SER A 189 9.86 0.30 2.51
CA SER A 189 8.63 0.49 3.28
C SER A 189 7.99 1.85 3.03
N TYR A 190 6.66 1.90 3.09
CA TYR A 190 5.88 3.12 2.89
C TYR A 190 4.78 3.24 3.96
N GLY A 191 4.79 4.33 4.72
CA GLY A 191 3.90 4.48 5.87
C GLY A 191 3.73 5.91 6.33
N LEU A 192 2.78 6.11 7.24
CA LEU A 192 2.56 7.38 7.92
C LEU A 192 3.63 7.57 9.00
N GLU A 193 4.21 8.76 9.03
CA GLU A 193 5.06 9.24 10.12
C GLU A 193 4.44 10.50 10.71
N VAL A 194 4.42 10.58 12.05
CA VAL A 194 4.00 11.76 12.80
C VAL A 194 5.11 12.11 13.77
N ASP A 195 5.89 13.13 13.43
CA ASP A 195 6.83 13.79 14.35
C ASP A 195 6.19 15.10 14.82
N LYS A 196 6.24 16.14 13.97
CA LYS A 196 5.56 17.43 14.24
C LYS A 196 4.26 17.59 13.47
N LEU A 197 4.25 17.10 12.23
CA LEU A 197 3.08 17.08 11.36
C LEU A 197 3.05 15.75 10.61
N PRO A 198 1.85 15.21 10.31
CA PRO A 198 1.74 13.94 9.60
C PRO A 198 2.28 14.03 8.17
N ARG A 199 2.90 12.95 7.70
CA ARG A 199 3.38 12.80 6.31
C ARG A 199 3.53 11.34 5.94
N LEU A 200 3.40 11.01 4.66
CA LEU A 200 3.77 9.69 4.17
C LEU A 200 5.23 9.68 3.73
N VAL A 201 5.95 8.61 4.07
CA VAL A 201 7.38 8.48 3.82
C VAL A 201 7.68 7.12 3.21
N LEU A 202 8.46 7.14 2.14
CA LEU A 202 9.07 5.97 1.53
C LEU A 202 10.52 5.84 2.01
N ARG A 203 10.87 4.66 2.51
CA ARG A 203 12.20 4.33 3.01
C ARG A 203 12.76 3.10 2.31
N GLU A 204 14.07 3.09 2.07
CA GLU A 204 14.83 1.89 1.67
C GLU A 204 15.40 1.13 2.87
N SER A 205 15.56 1.83 3.99
CA SER A 205 16.02 1.28 5.26
C SER A 205 15.46 2.16 6.39
N PRO A 206 15.55 1.75 7.66
CA PRO A 206 15.11 2.59 8.77
C PRO A 206 15.70 4.02 8.74
N SER A 207 16.93 4.19 8.24
CA SER A 207 17.62 5.50 8.18
C SER A 207 17.57 6.19 6.81
N THR A 208 17.27 5.47 5.72
CA THR A 208 17.35 6.01 4.36
C THR A 208 15.96 6.37 3.80
N VAL A 209 15.63 7.66 3.79
CA VAL A 209 14.43 8.19 3.14
C VAL A 209 14.65 8.36 1.65
N LYS A 210 13.70 7.92 0.82
CA LYS A 210 13.72 8.06 -0.65
C LYS A 210 12.73 9.09 -1.16
N PHE A 211 11.58 9.18 -0.50
CA PHE A 211 10.50 10.08 -0.90
C PHE A 211 9.65 10.47 0.31
N SER A 212 9.06 11.66 0.25
CA SER A 212 8.03 12.07 1.19
C SER A 212 6.99 12.93 0.48
N THR A 213 5.72 12.75 0.84
CA THR A 213 4.60 13.54 0.32
C THR A 213 4.61 14.99 0.81
N GLY A 214 5.51 15.37 1.72
CA GLY A 214 5.41 16.60 2.50
C GLY A 214 4.36 16.49 3.59
N PHE A 215 4.23 17.54 4.41
CA PHE A 215 3.31 17.53 5.54
C PHE A 215 1.86 17.65 5.11
N PHE A 216 0.99 16.98 5.84
CA PHE A 216 -0.46 17.10 5.75
C PHE A 216 -0.89 18.42 6.40
N ASN A 217 -1.65 19.24 5.68
CA ASN A 217 -2.09 20.55 6.15
C ASN A 217 -3.55 20.58 6.63
N GLY A 218 -4.14 19.43 6.93
CA GLY A 218 -5.57 19.28 7.26
C GLY A 218 -6.46 19.02 6.05
N VAL A 219 -5.98 19.30 4.83
CA VAL A 219 -6.74 19.08 3.58
C VAL A 219 -6.00 18.11 2.66
N ARG A 220 -4.68 18.26 2.53
CA ARG A 220 -3.85 17.52 1.58
C ARG A 220 -2.38 17.48 2.02
N PHE A 221 -1.60 16.62 1.40
CA PHE A 221 -0.15 16.65 1.54
C PHE A 221 0.45 17.74 0.65
N THR A 222 1.23 18.63 1.27
CA THR A 222 1.73 19.85 0.64
C THR A 222 2.68 19.61 -0.53
N GLY A 223 3.41 18.50 -0.51
CA GLY A 223 4.43 18.15 -1.50
C GLY A 223 4.00 17.16 -2.57
N PHE A 224 2.73 16.75 -2.58
CA PHE A 224 2.26 15.72 -3.50
C PHE A 224 0.83 15.98 -3.96
N GLN A 225 0.72 16.70 -5.09
CA GLN A 225 -0.53 17.13 -5.72
C GLN A 225 -1.38 16.02 -6.37
N PRO A 226 -0.81 14.92 -6.90
CA PRO A 226 -1.60 13.92 -7.64
C PRO A 226 -2.63 13.13 -6.81
N MET A 227 -2.71 13.34 -5.49
CA MET A 227 -3.49 12.46 -4.62
C MET A 227 -4.99 12.43 -4.90
N ASN A 228 -5.61 13.44 -5.52
CA ASN A 228 -7.02 13.32 -5.92
C ASN A 228 -7.44 14.28 -7.04
N ALA A 229 -6.57 14.57 -8.01
CA ALA A 229 -6.92 15.50 -9.09
C ALA A 229 -8.17 15.06 -9.91
N ASN A 230 -8.50 13.77 -9.88
CA ASN A 230 -9.56 13.17 -10.69
C ASN A 230 -10.86 12.86 -9.92
N GLY A 231 -10.91 13.08 -8.60
CA GLY A 231 -12.13 12.86 -7.79
C GLY A 231 -12.58 11.40 -7.66
N TYR A 232 -11.66 10.43 -7.76
CA TYR A 232 -11.99 9.00 -7.73
C TYR A 232 -11.99 8.37 -6.34
N PHE A 233 -11.32 9.00 -5.39
CA PHE A 233 -11.18 8.51 -4.02
C PHE A 233 -10.93 9.67 -3.07
N ASN A 234 -11.18 9.49 -1.78
CA ASN A 234 -10.75 10.42 -0.76
C ASN A 234 -9.56 9.83 -0.01
N SER A 235 -8.60 10.68 0.30
CA SER A 235 -7.48 10.36 1.17
C SER A 235 -7.64 11.14 2.46
N SER A 236 -7.49 10.47 3.59
CA SER A 236 -7.64 11.09 4.90
C SER A 236 -6.48 10.75 5.82
N VAL A 237 -6.12 11.70 6.67
CA VAL A 237 -5.29 11.46 7.85
C VAL A 237 -6.18 11.74 9.04
N VAL A 238 -6.36 10.72 9.88
CA VAL A 238 -7.17 10.79 11.08
C VAL A 238 -6.26 10.62 12.28
N SER A 239 -6.39 11.51 13.26
CA SER A 239 -5.62 11.49 14.50
C SER A 239 -6.59 11.45 15.69
N SER A 240 -6.36 10.53 16.62
CA SER A 240 -7.17 10.32 17.82
C SER A 240 -6.28 9.86 18.97
N GLY A 241 -6.05 10.73 19.95
CA GLY A 241 -5.08 10.46 21.02
C GLY A 241 -3.68 10.25 20.44
N ASP A 242 -3.02 9.18 20.87
CA ASP A 242 -1.67 8.80 20.42
C ASP A 242 -1.66 8.03 19.10
N GLU A 243 -2.82 7.75 18.50
CA GLU A 243 -2.90 7.05 17.23
C GLU A 243 -3.25 7.98 16.09
N SER A 244 -2.51 7.84 14.99
CA SER A 244 -2.84 8.49 13.72
C SER A 244 -2.76 7.49 12.60
N TYR A 245 -3.64 7.58 11.61
CA TYR A 245 -3.59 6.74 10.44
C TYR A 245 -3.93 7.45 9.15
N TYR A 246 -3.35 6.96 8.07
CA TYR A 246 -3.72 7.31 6.70
C TYR A 246 -4.61 6.21 6.11
N THR A 247 -5.68 6.60 5.43
CA THR A 247 -6.53 5.66 4.69
C THR A 247 -7.13 6.31 3.45
N ASP A 248 -7.47 5.46 2.49
CA ASP A 248 -8.19 5.84 1.28
C ASP A 248 -9.60 5.24 1.28
N THR A 249 -10.57 5.98 0.75
CA THR A 249 -11.95 5.53 0.53
C THR A 249 -12.35 5.76 -0.91
N MET A 250 -13.03 4.79 -1.53
CA MET A 250 -13.52 4.93 -2.90
C MET A 250 -14.69 5.92 -3.00
N ILE A 251 -14.81 6.56 -4.17
CA ILE A 251 -15.99 7.30 -4.58
C ILE A 251 -16.66 6.53 -5.74
N GLY A 252 -17.82 5.95 -5.49
CA GLY A 252 -18.59 5.12 -6.43
C GLY A 252 -18.22 3.63 -6.43
N ASP A 253 -19.10 2.79 -6.99
CA ASP A 253 -19.16 1.35 -6.68
C ASP A 253 -18.64 0.40 -7.79
N SER A 254 -18.17 0.93 -8.93
CA SER A 254 -17.74 0.13 -10.10
C SER A 254 -16.25 0.23 -10.43
N ARG A 255 -15.45 0.62 -9.43
CA ARG A 255 -14.02 0.92 -9.60
C ARG A 255 -13.23 0.28 -8.47
N LEU A 256 -11.97 -0.04 -8.75
CA LEU A 256 -11.04 -0.46 -7.72
C LEU A 256 -9.77 0.39 -7.78
N LEU A 257 -9.37 0.91 -6.64
CA LEU A 257 -8.12 1.63 -6.47
C LEU A 257 -7.16 0.76 -5.68
N ARG A 258 -5.87 0.85 -5.99
CA ARG A 258 -4.84 0.37 -5.09
C ARG A 258 -3.61 1.26 -5.16
N LEU A 259 -2.85 1.28 -4.08
CA LEU A 259 -1.49 1.78 -4.06
C LEU A 259 -0.55 0.61 -3.84
N LEU A 260 0.44 0.48 -4.69
CA LEU A 260 1.41 -0.62 -4.71
C LEU A 260 2.80 -0.06 -4.42
N LEU A 261 3.50 -0.66 -3.46
CA LEU A 261 4.92 -0.44 -3.20
C LEU A 261 5.72 -1.53 -3.91
N ASP A 262 6.32 -1.21 -5.04
CA ASP A 262 7.03 -2.20 -5.85
C ASP A 262 8.46 -2.49 -5.32
N PRO A 263 9.05 -3.65 -5.70
CA PRO A 263 10.40 -4.04 -5.27
C PRO A 263 11.53 -3.12 -5.75
N SER A 264 11.28 -2.23 -6.71
CA SER A 264 12.27 -1.25 -7.18
C SER A 264 12.31 0.00 -6.30
N GLY A 265 11.34 0.15 -5.39
CA GLY A 265 11.25 1.29 -4.49
C GLY A 265 10.47 2.45 -5.10
N GLN A 266 9.43 2.15 -5.87
CA GLN A 266 8.43 3.15 -6.26
C GLN A 266 7.06 2.82 -5.67
N VAL A 267 6.32 3.88 -5.37
CA VAL A 267 4.93 3.82 -4.96
C VAL A 267 4.07 4.17 -6.16
N GLN A 268 3.18 3.27 -6.56
CA GLN A 268 2.32 3.43 -7.74
C GLN A 268 0.86 3.45 -7.33
N ARG A 269 0.10 4.42 -7.85
CA ARG A 269 -1.35 4.43 -7.72
C ARG A 269 -1.98 3.90 -8.99
N LEU A 270 -2.80 2.88 -8.85
CA LEU A 270 -3.41 2.14 -9.96
C LEU A 270 -4.93 2.15 -9.81
N LEU A 271 -5.64 2.40 -10.91
CA LEU A 271 -7.10 2.39 -10.99
C LEU A 271 -7.57 1.35 -11.99
N TRP A 272 -8.49 0.50 -11.56
CA TRP A 272 -9.26 -0.38 -12.42
C TRP A 272 -10.63 0.21 -12.69
N THR A 273 -11.06 0.11 -13.95
CA THR A 273 -12.41 0.43 -14.41
C THR A 273 -12.89 -0.69 -15.33
N GLU A 274 -14.14 -1.12 -15.20
CA GLU A 274 -14.70 -2.19 -16.05
C GLU A 274 -14.64 -1.84 -17.54
N GLU A 275 -14.87 -0.58 -17.91
CA GLU A 275 -14.80 -0.10 -19.29
C GLU A 275 -13.46 -0.40 -19.97
N LYS A 276 -12.34 -0.17 -19.27
CA LYS A 276 -11.00 -0.37 -19.83
C LYS A 276 -10.54 -1.83 -19.76
N GLY A 277 -11.07 -2.61 -18.83
CA GLY A 277 -10.58 -3.97 -18.60
C GLY A 277 -9.08 -4.06 -18.30
N THR A 278 -8.45 -2.97 -17.83
CA THR A 278 -7.03 -2.94 -17.46
C THR A 278 -6.74 -1.94 -16.32
N TRP A 279 -5.66 -2.17 -15.58
CA TRP A 279 -5.17 -1.26 -14.54
C TRP A 279 -4.46 -0.06 -15.16
N SER A 280 -5.02 1.13 -14.96
CA SER A 280 -4.40 2.40 -15.38
C SER A 280 -3.53 2.96 -14.26
N LYS A 281 -2.27 3.29 -14.56
CA LYS A 281 -1.40 4.00 -13.63
C LYS A 281 -1.78 5.48 -13.58
N LEU A 282 -2.23 5.93 -12.41
CA LEU A 282 -2.56 7.33 -12.17
C LEU A 282 -1.31 8.16 -11.90
N TRP A 283 -0.39 7.63 -11.09
CA TRP A 283 0.90 8.26 -10.79
C TRP A 283 1.89 7.23 -10.22
N THR A 284 3.17 7.60 -10.23
CA THR A 284 4.26 6.90 -9.52
C THR A 284 5.12 7.92 -8.79
N ALA A 285 5.74 7.52 -7.68
CA ALA A 285 6.65 8.34 -6.89
C ALA A 285 7.78 7.51 -6.27
N PRO A 286 9.00 8.07 -6.10
CA PRO A 286 9.41 9.40 -6.54
C PRO A 286 9.67 9.49 -8.05
N VAL A 287 9.36 10.65 -8.64
CA VAL A 287 9.86 11.10 -9.96
C VAL A 287 10.64 12.41 -9.84
N ASN A 288 11.75 12.54 -10.57
CA ASN A 288 12.54 13.78 -10.67
C ASN A 288 12.81 14.46 -9.31
N CYS A 289 12.24 15.65 -9.07
CA CYS A 289 12.39 16.45 -7.85
C CYS A 289 11.76 15.87 -6.58
N GLU A 290 11.03 14.77 -6.68
CA GLU A 290 10.41 14.11 -5.53
C GLU A 290 11.42 13.28 -4.71
N GLN A 291 12.59 12.98 -5.29
CA GLN A 291 13.68 12.32 -4.60
C GLN A 291 14.09 13.13 -3.37
N TYR A 292 14.13 12.44 -2.23
CA TYR A 292 14.44 13.07 -0.96
C TYR A 292 15.85 13.67 -0.97
N ALA A 293 15.95 14.93 -0.54
CA ALA A 293 17.21 15.68 -0.45
C ALA A 293 18.04 15.72 -1.74
N LEU A 294 17.39 15.70 -2.92
CA LEU A 294 18.07 15.85 -4.21
C LEU A 294 18.88 17.17 -4.30
N CYS A 295 18.30 18.25 -3.77
CA CYS A 295 18.99 19.52 -3.60
C CYS A 295 19.33 19.72 -2.13
N GLY A 296 20.56 20.18 -1.86
CA GLY A 296 21.03 20.44 -0.51
C GLY A 296 20.34 21.63 0.18
N PRO A 297 20.78 21.99 1.39
CA PRO A 297 20.17 23.05 2.20
C PRO A 297 19.98 24.35 1.41
N TYR A 298 18.82 25.00 1.59
CA TYR A 298 18.42 26.23 0.87
C TYR A 298 18.40 26.14 -0.67
N GLY A 299 18.62 24.96 -1.22
CA GLY A 299 18.38 24.62 -2.62
C GLY A 299 16.92 24.20 -2.82
N THR A 300 16.37 24.56 -3.96
CA THR A 300 15.02 24.16 -4.41
C THR A 300 15.14 23.35 -5.68
N CYS A 301 14.24 22.39 -5.86
CA CYS A 301 14.13 21.64 -7.09
C CYS A 301 12.89 22.08 -7.85
N ALA A 302 13.03 22.36 -9.15
CA ALA A 302 11.90 22.81 -9.98
C ALA A 302 11.91 22.13 -11.36
N GLY A 303 10.83 21.39 -11.64
CA GLY A 303 10.56 20.80 -12.95
C GLY A 303 11.43 19.59 -13.32
N ASP A 304 11.36 19.23 -14.59
CA ASP A 304 12.09 18.11 -15.21
C ASP A 304 13.35 18.57 -15.96
N THR A 305 13.70 19.86 -15.86
CA THR A 305 14.76 20.46 -16.66
C THR A 305 16.06 20.56 -15.87
N PHE A 306 17.10 19.95 -16.44
CA PHE A 306 18.46 19.98 -15.92
C PHE A 306 19.12 21.36 -16.13
N PRO A 307 19.85 21.92 -15.13
CA PRO A 307 20.06 21.40 -13.79
C PRO A 307 18.83 21.59 -12.88
N ASN A 308 18.53 20.55 -12.10
CA ASN A 308 17.30 20.47 -11.31
C ASN A 308 17.30 21.39 -10.08
N CYS A 309 18.48 21.77 -9.56
CA CYS A 309 18.63 22.53 -8.32
C CYS A 309 18.88 24.03 -8.57
N ARG A 310 18.21 24.88 -7.79
CA ARG A 310 18.35 26.34 -7.78
C ARG A 310 18.41 26.88 -6.36
N CYS A 311 19.29 27.84 -6.11
CA CYS A 311 19.30 28.54 -4.82
C CYS A 311 18.08 29.44 -4.68
N LEU A 312 17.57 29.55 -3.46
CA LEU A 312 16.60 30.59 -3.11
C LEU A 312 17.21 31.99 -3.36
N ARG A 313 16.38 32.98 -3.63
CA ARG A 313 16.85 34.36 -3.81
C ARG A 313 17.56 34.86 -2.54
N GLY A 314 18.70 35.53 -2.72
CA GLY A 314 19.60 35.94 -1.63
C GLY A 314 20.56 34.84 -1.15
N PHE A 315 20.61 33.71 -1.85
CA PHE A 315 21.54 32.62 -1.61
C PHE A 315 22.34 32.31 -2.87
N ARG A 316 23.58 31.85 -2.67
CA ARG A 316 24.49 31.39 -3.72
C ARG A 316 24.95 29.95 -3.46
N PRO A 317 25.44 29.22 -4.49
CA PRO A 317 25.95 27.88 -4.29
C PRO A 317 27.04 27.83 -3.23
N SER A 318 26.97 26.83 -2.35
CA SER A 318 28.01 26.61 -1.32
C SER A 318 29.32 26.17 -1.97
N SER A 319 29.23 25.31 -2.98
CA SER A 319 30.36 24.84 -3.81
C SER A 319 30.09 25.21 -5.28
N PRO A 320 30.63 26.35 -5.77
CA PRO A 320 30.48 26.75 -7.17
C PRO A 320 30.99 25.70 -8.16
N GLN A 321 32.05 24.98 -7.79
CA GLN A 321 32.65 23.94 -8.62
C GLN A 321 31.69 22.75 -8.80
N GLU A 322 31.16 22.18 -7.72
CA GLU A 322 30.17 21.10 -7.80
C GLU A 322 28.89 21.55 -8.50
N TRP A 323 28.45 22.78 -8.24
CA TRP A 323 27.26 23.35 -8.85
C TRP A 323 27.39 23.46 -10.37
N SER A 324 28.60 23.79 -10.87
CA SER A 324 28.88 23.83 -12.32
C SER A 324 28.80 22.45 -12.98
N LEU A 325 29.01 21.38 -12.20
CA LEU A 325 28.83 19.98 -12.60
C LEU A 325 27.40 19.49 -12.34
N SER A 326 26.46 20.40 -12.05
CA SER A 326 25.07 20.10 -11.70
C SER A 326 24.89 19.21 -10.47
N ASN A 327 25.90 19.18 -9.60
CA ASN A 327 25.79 18.57 -8.29
C ASN A 327 25.32 19.63 -7.27
N GLY A 328 24.05 19.57 -6.92
CA GLY A 328 23.41 20.49 -5.97
C GLY A 328 23.40 19.99 -4.52
N THR A 329 24.07 18.88 -4.19
CA THR A 329 23.99 18.22 -2.87
C THR A 329 24.57 19.09 -1.75
N ALA A 330 25.61 19.88 -2.02
CA ALA A 330 26.15 20.85 -1.07
C ALA A 330 25.19 22.01 -0.75
N GLY A 331 24.15 22.22 -1.57
CA GLY A 331 23.15 23.26 -1.37
C GLY A 331 23.71 24.68 -1.54
N CYS A 332 23.10 25.62 -0.82
CA CYS A 332 23.31 27.04 -0.96
C CYS A 332 23.56 27.71 0.39
N VAL A 333 24.25 28.85 0.37
CA VAL A 333 24.55 29.68 1.54
C VAL A 333 24.06 31.09 1.31
N ARG A 334 23.68 31.78 2.39
CA ARG A 334 23.24 33.18 2.32
C ARG A 334 24.35 34.06 1.75
N GLU A 335 24.00 34.97 0.86
CA GLU A 335 24.93 35.96 0.32
C GLU A 335 25.29 37.01 1.37
N THR A 336 24.35 37.35 2.24
CA THR A 336 24.51 38.34 3.31
C THR A 336 24.20 37.70 4.67
N ARG A 337 25.04 37.99 5.67
CA ARG A 337 24.81 37.53 7.05
C ARG A 337 23.62 38.28 7.65
N LEU A 338 22.80 37.57 8.43
CA LEU A 338 21.66 38.15 9.14
C LEU A 338 22.12 39.02 10.31
N GLY A 339 21.41 40.11 10.55
CA GLY A 339 21.70 41.05 11.63
C GLY A 339 20.92 40.81 12.92
N CYS A 340 19.82 40.04 12.88
CA CYS A 340 18.86 39.78 13.95
C CYS A 340 18.30 41.07 14.58
N GLY A 341 17.09 41.47 14.15
CA GLY A 341 16.44 42.71 14.60
C GLY A 341 16.93 43.99 13.91
N ALA A 342 18.04 43.94 13.17
CA ALA A 342 18.63 45.08 12.45
C ALA A 342 18.10 45.25 11.00
N GLY A 343 16.78 45.08 10.80
CA GLY A 343 16.14 45.26 9.48
C GLY A 343 16.14 44.05 8.56
N ASP A 344 16.36 42.84 9.11
CA ASP A 344 16.16 41.59 8.36
C ASP A 344 14.71 41.50 7.86
N VAL A 345 14.53 41.02 6.62
CA VAL A 345 13.23 40.87 5.98
C VAL A 345 12.98 39.43 5.52
N PHE A 346 11.72 39.03 5.51
CA PHE A 346 11.30 37.74 4.98
C PHE A 346 10.91 37.89 3.52
N GLN A 347 11.44 36.99 2.68
CA GLN A 347 10.99 36.88 1.31
C GLN A 347 9.97 35.74 1.18
N PRO A 348 8.74 36.02 0.72
CA PRO A 348 7.75 34.98 0.45
C PRO A 348 8.24 34.04 -0.66
N VAL A 349 8.02 32.74 -0.46
CA VAL A 349 8.26 31.70 -1.46
C VAL A 349 6.95 30.96 -1.68
N THR A 350 6.49 30.91 -2.93
CA THR A 350 5.19 30.35 -3.31
C THR A 350 5.35 29.03 -4.06
N ASN A 351 4.30 28.20 -4.06
CA ASN A 351 4.26 26.91 -4.79
C ASN A 351 5.39 25.94 -4.38
N VAL A 352 5.71 25.89 -3.09
CA VAL A 352 6.75 25.01 -2.56
C VAL A 352 6.16 23.94 -1.64
N LYS A 353 6.77 22.75 -1.70
CA LYS A 353 6.69 21.77 -0.62
C LYS A 353 7.40 22.35 0.60
N LEU A 354 6.75 22.31 1.76
CA LEU A 354 7.39 22.76 3.00
C LEU A 354 8.68 21.96 3.27
N PRO A 355 9.77 22.64 3.72
CA PRO A 355 11.02 21.97 4.02
C PRO A 355 10.85 21.01 5.20
N GLN A 356 11.82 20.10 5.36
CA GLN A 356 11.90 19.25 6.54
C GLN A 356 11.89 20.10 7.82
N LEU A 357 11.06 19.73 8.79
CA LEU A 357 11.13 20.30 10.13
C LEU A 357 12.26 19.60 10.89
N ASP A 358 13.16 20.39 11.47
CA ASP A 358 14.22 19.95 12.38
C ASP A 358 13.75 20.05 13.83
N ASN A 359 14.57 19.64 14.80
CA ASN A 359 14.21 19.69 16.23
C ASN A 359 13.88 21.10 16.74
N SER A 360 14.47 22.15 16.15
CA SER A 360 14.23 23.55 16.54
C SER A 360 12.88 24.10 16.08
N SER A 361 12.29 23.49 15.06
CA SER A 361 11.02 23.92 14.47
C SER A 361 9.86 23.80 15.47
N THR A 362 8.96 24.78 15.53
CA THR A 362 7.75 24.70 16.39
C THR A 362 6.48 24.81 15.55
N VAL A 363 5.46 24.03 15.90
CA VAL A 363 4.15 24.06 15.25
C VAL A 363 3.13 24.58 16.26
N ARG A 364 2.45 25.67 15.93
CA ARG A 364 1.44 26.29 16.79
C ARG A 364 0.14 26.49 16.02
N MET A 365 -0.81 25.62 16.29
CA MET A 365 -2.15 25.70 15.68
C MET A 365 -2.89 26.93 16.22
N GLY A 366 -3.63 27.62 15.36
CA GLY A 366 -4.43 28.80 15.72
C GLY A 366 -3.67 30.14 15.75
N MET A 367 -2.35 30.14 15.56
CA MET A 367 -1.56 31.37 15.45
C MET A 367 -1.78 32.07 14.10
N SER A 368 -1.89 33.39 14.10
CA SER A 368 -1.96 34.18 12.87
C SER A 368 -0.59 34.27 12.17
N LEU A 369 -0.58 34.54 10.87
CA LEU A 369 0.67 34.73 10.12
C LEU A 369 1.46 35.96 10.60
N VAL A 370 0.79 36.97 11.17
CA VAL A 370 1.44 38.17 11.72
C VAL A 370 2.21 37.81 12.99
N GLU A 371 1.55 37.15 13.95
CA GLU A 371 2.20 36.69 15.19
C GLU A 371 3.35 35.71 14.90
N CYS A 372 3.17 34.83 13.91
CA CYS A 372 4.21 33.90 13.47
C CYS A 372 5.43 34.63 12.89
N ARG A 373 5.20 35.68 12.09
CA ARG A 373 6.27 36.52 11.53
C ARG A 373 7.01 37.27 12.62
N GLU A 374 6.30 37.89 13.57
CA GLU A 374 6.91 38.63 14.69
C GLU A 374 7.78 37.72 15.56
N ARG A 375 7.28 36.51 15.87
CA ARG A 375 8.04 35.49 16.61
C ARG A 375 9.24 34.93 15.86
N CYS A 376 9.21 34.93 14.53
CA CYS A 376 10.37 34.51 13.75
C CYS A 376 11.41 35.64 13.62
N ALA A 377 10.99 36.89 13.79
CA ALA A 377 11.84 38.08 13.64
C ALA A 377 12.58 38.48 14.91
N GLY A 378 11.93 38.31 16.06
CA GLY A 378 12.51 38.50 17.40
C GLY A 378 13.03 37.20 17.98
#